data_AF-A0AA95JP41-F1
#
_entry.id   AF-A0AA95JP41-F1
#
_cell.length_a   1.000
_cell.length_b   1.000
_cell.length_c   1.000
_cell.angle_alpha   90.00
_cell.angle_beta   90.00
_cell.angle_gamma   90.00
#
_symmetry.space_group_name_H-M   'P 1'
#
loop_
_entity.id
_entity.type
_entity.pdbx_description
1 polymer ?
#
loop_
_entity_poly.entity_id
_entity_poly.type
_entity_poly.pdbx_seq_one_letter_code
_entity_poly.pdbx_strand_id
1 'polypeptide(L)'
;MAIETSPDGAQPDVESWLTLLVEAVVKQELEDLDRPHVIVTWDLLAGTTFVTGPFADAASALAAAARELAYDRAELGNVSRRHEILPLLHPAPVS
;
A
#
# COMPACT_ATOMS: atom_id res chain seq x y z
N MET A 1 50.83 31.43 3.50
CA MET A 1 50.09 30.28 4.06
C MET A 1 48.64 30.49 3.68
N ALA A 2 48.19 29.88 2.59
CA ALA A 2 46.84 30.06 2.06
C ALA A 2 45.88 29.12 2.80
N ILE A 3 44.75 29.66 3.27
CA ILE A 3 43.69 28.88 3.90
C ILE A 3 42.81 28.39 2.74
N GLU A 4 42.97 27.11 2.37
CA GLU A 4 42.02 26.44 1.48
C GLU A 4 40.73 26.20 2.26
N THR A 5 39.73 27.05 2.03
CA THR A 5 38.37 26.79 2.52
C THR A 5 37.75 25.72 1.63
N SER A 6 37.78 24.48 2.10
CA SER A 6 37.00 23.36 1.57
C SER A 6 35.52 23.75 1.48
N PRO A 7 34.82 23.62 0.34
CA PRO A 7 33.40 23.89 0.22
C PRO A 7 32.61 22.67 0.73
N ASP A 8 32.74 22.36 2.02
CA ASP A 8 32.15 21.14 2.62
C ASP A 8 30.73 21.40 3.19
N GLY A 9 29.95 22.22 2.49
CA GLY A 9 28.68 22.76 3.00
C GLY A 9 27.57 22.85 1.96
N ALA A 10 27.60 22.01 0.93
CA ALA A 10 26.49 21.90 -0.02
C ALA A 10 25.30 21.22 0.67
N GLN A 11 24.56 21.98 1.48
CA GLN A 11 23.21 21.56 1.87
C GLN A 11 22.41 21.37 0.56
N PRO A 12 21.66 20.27 0.44
CA PRO A 12 20.78 20.09 -0.71
C PRO A 12 19.86 21.31 -0.79
N ASP A 13 19.70 21.87 -1.98
CA ASP A 13 18.67 22.88 -2.18
C ASP A 13 17.27 22.27 -1.94
N VAL A 14 16.27 23.14 -1.81
CA VAL A 14 14.90 22.72 -1.51
C VAL A 14 14.38 21.72 -2.55
N GLU A 15 14.77 21.87 -3.81
CA GLU A 15 14.40 20.97 -4.90
C GLU A 15 15.00 19.57 -4.72
N SER A 16 16.28 19.49 -4.31
CA SER A 16 16.93 18.21 -3.97
C SER A 16 16.26 17.53 -2.76
N TRP A 17 15.88 18.30 -1.73
CA TRP A 17 15.14 17.76 -0.58
C TRP A 17 13.77 17.22 -0.94
N LEU A 18 13.01 17.93 -1.77
CA LEU A 18 11.70 17.48 -2.25
C LEU A 18 11.84 16.19 -3.07
N THR A 19 12.88 16.10 -3.90
CA THR A 19 13.16 14.90 -4.69
C THR A 19 13.42 13.69 -3.79
N LEU A 20 14.28 13.83 -2.78
CA LEU A 20 14.58 12.76 -1.82
C LEU A 20 13.34 12.33 -1.01
N LEU A 21 12.49 13.28 -0.63
CA LEU A 21 11.23 12.98 0.06
C LEU A 21 10.27 12.18 -0.84
N VAL A 22 10.14 12.56 -2.11
CA VAL A 22 9.32 11.84 -3.09
C VAL A 22 9.87 10.42 -3.29
N GLU A 23 11.18 10.27 -3.46
CA GLU A 23 11.82 8.96 -3.60
C GLU A 23 11.58 8.07 -2.38
N ALA A 24 11.70 8.62 -1.17
CA ALA A 24 11.45 7.88 0.06
C ALA A 24 10.00 7.40 0.16
N VAL A 25 9.03 8.27 -0.17
CA VAL A 25 7.61 7.89 -0.20
C VAL A 25 7.36 6.81 -1.24
N VAL A 26 7.84 6.98 -2.48
CA VAL A 26 7.66 5.98 -3.54
C VAL A 26 8.25 4.63 -3.15
N LYS A 27 9.46 4.63 -2.57
CA LYS A 27 10.10 3.39 -2.09
C LYS A 27 9.27 2.72 -1.00
N GLN A 28 8.74 3.48 -0.05
CA GLN A 28 7.89 2.95 1.00
C GLN A 28 6.61 2.34 0.45
N GLU A 29 5.93 3.03 -0.47
CA GLU A 29 4.70 2.52 -1.08
C GLU A 29 4.96 1.24 -1.89
N LEU A 30 6.08 1.17 -2.62
CA LEU A 30 6.48 -0.05 -3.33
C LEU A 30 6.77 -1.22 -2.39
N GLU A 31 7.48 -0.95 -1.29
CA GLU A 31 7.72 -1.97 -0.26
C GLU A 31 6.43 -2.42 0.42
N ASP A 32 5.41 -1.56 0.49
CA ASP A 32 4.11 -1.93 1.04
C ASP A 32 3.40 -2.93 0.13
N LEU A 33 3.45 -2.73 -1.20
CA LEU A 33 2.82 -3.63 -2.19
C LEU A 33 3.31 -5.09 -2.10
N ASP A 34 4.57 -5.31 -1.75
CA ASP A 34 5.17 -6.65 -1.63
C ASP A 34 4.89 -7.32 -0.26
N ARG A 35 4.26 -6.61 0.68
CA ARG A 35 3.93 -7.17 2.00
C ARG A 35 2.66 -8.02 1.95
N PRO A 36 2.45 -8.89 2.95
CA PRO A 36 1.21 -9.65 3.03
C PRO A 36 -0.03 -8.75 3.16
N HIS A 37 -1.06 -9.04 2.37
CA HIS A 37 -2.32 -8.30 2.34
C HIS A 37 -3.52 -9.18 2.71
N VAL A 38 -4.61 -8.55 3.10
CA VAL A 38 -5.91 -9.19 3.29
C VAL A 38 -6.99 -8.48 2.50
N ILE A 39 -8.06 -9.19 2.18
CA ILE A 39 -9.29 -8.62 1.65
C ILE A 39 -10.28 -8.53 2.80
N VAL A 40 -10.82 -7.33 3.05
CA VAL A 40 -11.92 -7.10 3.97
C VAL A 40 -13.18 -6.91 3.13
N THR A 41 -14.16 -7.77 3.33
CA THR A 41 -15.44 -7.73 2.61
C THR A 41 -16.54 -7.38 3.60
N TRP A 42 -17.20 -6.24 3.39
CA TRP A 42 -18.40 -5.86 4.15
C TRP A 42 -19.65 -6.21 3.37
N ASP A 43 -20.50 -7.04 3.96
CA ASP A 43 -21.87 -7.25 3.50
C ASP A 43 -22.78 -6.25 4.21
N LEU A 44 -23.18 -5.21 3.48
CA LEU A 44 -23.95 -4.10 4.05
C LEU A 44 -25.39 -4.49 4.41
N LEU A 45 -25.92 -5.56 3.82
CA LEU A 45 -27.29 -6.02 4.08
C LEU A 45 -27.33 -6.95 5.29
N ALA A 46 -26.36 -7.87 5.37
CA ALA A 46 -26.24 -8.79 6.50
C ALA A 46 -25.58 -8.14 7.73
N GLY A 47 -24.91 -7.00 7.56
CA GLY A 47 -24.14 -6.35 8.62
C GLY A 47 -22.93 -7.18 9.06
N THR A 48 -22.37 -7.97 8.14
CA THR A 48 -21.27 -8.90 8.42
C THR A 48 -19.98 -8.46 7.73
N THR A 49 -18.85 -8.80 8.36
CA THR A 49 -17.51 -8.56 7.82
C THR A 49 -16.79 -9.87 7.68
N PHE A 50 -16.26 -10.13 6.48
CA PHE A 50 -15.43 -11.27 6.18
C PHE A 50 -14.00 -10.79 5.93
N VAL A 51 -13.03 -11.60 6.35
CA VAL A 51 -11.61 -11.35 6.08
C VAL A 51 -11.07 -12.56 5.35
N THR A 52 -10.57 -12.35 4.14
CA THR A 52 -9.94 -13.39 3.31
C THR A 52 -8.43 -13.15 3.23
N GLY A 53 -7.64 -14.20 3.45
CA GLY A 53 -6.18 -14.16 3.36
C GLY A 53 -5.48 -14.87 4.53
N PRO A 54 -4.19 -14.57 4.78
CA PRO A 54 -3.39 -13.55 4.10
C PRO A 54 -2.91 -13.96 2.70
N PHE A 55 -2.78 -12.98 1.81
CA PHE A 55 -2.13 -13.08 0.51
C PHE A 55 -0.68 -12.63 0.63
N ALA A 56 0.20 -13.15 -0.22
CA ALA A 56 1.63 -12.85 -0.16
C ALA A 56 1.95 -11.37 -0.47
N ASP A 57 1.20 -10.77 -1.40
CA ASP A 57 1.39 -9.41 -1.92
C ASP A 57 0.04 -8.77 -2.31
N ALA A 58 0.06 -7.46 -2.57
CA ALA A 58 -1.11 -6.67 -2.96
C ALA A 58 -1.72 -7.17 -4.29
N ALA A 59 -0.89 -7.57 -5.25
CA ALA A 59 -1.34 -8.02 -6.57
C ALA A 59 -2.17 -9.32 -6.48
N SER A 60 -1.72 -10.25 -5.64
CA SER A 60 -2.39 -11.52 -5.36
C SER A 60 -3.72 -11.30 -4.63
N ALA A 61 -3.74 -10.38 -3.65
CA ALA A 61 -4.98 -9.97 -2.98
C ALA A 61 -5.96 -9.32 -3.97
N LEU A 62 -5.48 -8.44 -4.86
CA LEU A 62 -6.30 -7.80 -5.88
C LEU A 62 -6.89 -8.81 -6.87
N ALA A 63 -6.08 -9.76 -7.33
CA ALA A 63 -6.55 -10.82 -8.23
C ALA A 63 -7.62 -11.69 -7.55
N ALA A 64 -7.47 -11.99 -6.26
CA ALA A 64 -8.48 -12.71 -5.49
C ALA A 64 -9.77 -11.89 -5.31
N ALA A 65 -9.67 -10.62 -4.91
CA ALA A 65 -10.82 -9.72 -4.77
C ALA A 65 -11.60 -9.55 -6.10
N ALA A 66 -10.89 -9.46 -7.23
CA ALA A 66 -11.51 -9.39 -8.54
C ALA A 66 -12.30 -10.67 -8.89
N ARG A 67 -11.80 -11.85 -8.48
CA ARG A 67 -12.52 -13.11 -8.64
C ARG A 67 -13.75 -13.19 -7.74
N GLU A 68 -13.65 -12.76 -6.49
CA GLU A 68 -14.80 -12.69 -5.56
C GLU A 68 -15.88 -11.75 -6.11
N LEU A 69 -15.50 -10.57 -6.59
CA LEU A 69 -16.44 -9.61 -7.18
C LEU A 69 -17.11 -10.15 -8.46
N ALA A 70 -16.37 -10.91 -9.27
CA ALA A 70 -16.92 -11.57 -10.44
C ALA A 70 -17.92 -12.68 -10.06
N TYR A 71 -17.61 -13.47 -9.03
CA TYR A 71 -18.50 -14.50 -8.48
C TYR A 71 -19.77 -13.88 -7.89
N ASP A 72 -19.64 -12.84 -7.06
CA ASP A 72 -20.78 -12.15 -6.44
C ASP A 72 -21.74 -11.61 -7.49
N ARG A 73 -21.20 -11.03 -8.58
CA ARG A 73 -22.01 -10.54 -9.70
C ARG A 73 -22.73 -11.67 -10.45
N ALA A 74 -22.11 -12.83 -10.60
CA ALA A 74 -22.64 -13.95 -11.37
C ALA A 74 -23.69 -14.76 -10.58
N GLU A 75 -23.40 -15.05 -9.31
CA GLU A 75 -24.15 -16.05 -8.53
C GLU A 75 -25.11 -15.43 -7.51
N LEU A 76 -24.75 -14.28 -6.93
CA LEU A 76 -25.50 -13.67 -5.83
C LEU A 76 -26.32 -12.44 -6.25
N GLY A 77 -26.17 -11.98 -7.50
CA GLY A 77 -26.92 -10.85 -8.06
C GLY A 77 -26.48 -9.49 -7.47
N ASN A 78 -27.44 -8.60 -7.18
CA ASN A 78 -27.17 -7.28 -6.58
C ASN A 78 -26.85 -7.40 -5.08
N VAL A 79 -25.72 -8.02 -4.73
CA VAL A 79 -25.22 -7.97 -3.35
C VAL A 79 -24.53 -6.63 -3.13
N SER A 80 -24.90 -5.91 -2.07
CA SER A 80 -24.17 -4.72 -1.63
C SER A 80 -22.96 -5.14 -0.79
N ARG A 81 -22.00 -5.81 -1.43
CA ARG A 81 -20.70 -6.12 -0.84
C ARG A 81 -19.65 -5.12 -1.29
N ARG A 82 -18.87 -4.64 -0.33
CA ARG A 82 -17.70 -3.79 -0.57
C ARG A 82 -16.46 -4.56 -0.19
N HIS A 83 -15.51 -4.67 -1.12
CA HIS A 83 -14.22 -5.29 -0.89
C HIS A 83 -13.16 -4.19 -0.76
N GLU A 84 -12.27 -4.32 0.21
CA GLU A 84 -11.13 -3.43 0.41
C GLU A 84 -9.89 -4.25 0.70
N ILE A 85 -8.77 -3.86 0.11
CA ILE A 85 -7.50 -4.57 0.20
C ILE A 85 -6.61 -3.76 1.11
N LEU A 86 -6.10 -4.38 2.17
CA LEU A 86 -5.31 -3.71 3.19
C LEU A 86 -4.05 -4.54 3.49
N PRO A 87 -2.91 -3.87 3.78
CA PRO A 87 -1.75 -4.55 4.35
C PRO A 87 -2.16 -5.24 5.66
N LEU A 88 -1.69 -6.47 5.87
CA LEU A 88 -1.98 -7.24 7.08
C LEU A 88 -1.36 -6.61 8.33
N LEU A 89 -0.18 -6.01 8.16
CA LEU A 89 0.59 -5.37 9.22
C LEU A 89 0.81 -3.91 8.85
N HIS A 90 0.75 -3.02 9.85
CA HIS A 90 1.13 -1.64 9.66
C HIS A 90 2.57 -1.52 9.13
N PRO A 91 2.87 -0.51 8.30
CA PRO A 91 4.24 -0.28 7.86
C PRO A 91 5.15 -0.18 9.09
N ALA A 92 6.31 -0.84 9.01
CA ALA A 92 7.28 -0.82 10.10
C ALA A 92 7.75 0.64 10.28
N PRO A 93 7.88 1.14 11.52
CA PRO A 93 8.39 2.47 11.73
C PRO A 93 9.79 2.60 11.11
N VAL A 94 9.99 3.67 10.36
CA VAL A 94 11.30 4.07 9.83
C VAL A 94 12.29 4.12 11.00
N SER A 95 13.32 3.26 10.95
CA SER A 95 14.43 3.22 11.91
C SER A 95 15.62 4.00 11.40
#